data_AF-A0A953BJ74-F1
#
_entry.id   AF-A0A953BJ74-F1
#
_cell.length_a   1.000
_cell.length_b   1.000
_cell.length_c   1.000
_cell.angle_alpha   90.00
_cell.angle_beta   90.00
_cell.angle_gamma   90.00
#
_symmetry.space_group_name_H-M   'P 1'
#
loop_
_entity.id
_entity.type
_entity.pdbx_description
1 polymer ?
#
loop_
_entity_poly.entity_id
_entity_poly.type
_entity_poly.pdbx_seq_one_letter_code
_entity_poly.pdbx_strand_id
1 'polypeptide(L)'
;MIDRTRLLESMAWALAIVCIASRAHAQNTLRLDADGNWVPADTTPDPSSDEGVMNRARKQLAENKPQGALALLDSWIKRNAAQDKPETAEALLRRGDAKLALKDEYEALYDYERVIKEYPGTPQFVTALERELEIGLMYLNGLRKKTWGLRIDNATRIGEELLIRVQERAPGSQLAQRAAIELANYYYRVRDLRMAAEAYDIFLANFPTSEYRELAMERRVFANIGRYKGPRYDASGLIEAQYLVRDFAARYPKSAEDIGMNDALIARLDESAADQMFETANWYMRRGDVVSARYTMKRLIQKHPDTVAADETRVIFKQKNWELPAARVKRSEDDADSAGAPETSSSSEGTLKIEGKKPINPDAAIRNDPPSPATPPAEPPAPVENPPQEQPK
;
A
#
# COMPACT_ATOMS: atom_id res chain seq x y z
N MET A 1 50.84 2.94 50.10
CA MET A 1 51.57 1.67 50.35
C MET A 1 50.54 0.56 50.44
N ILE A 2 50.88 -0.62 49.89
CA ILE A 2 50.06 -1.82 49.63
C ILE A 2 49.34 -1.79 48.28
N ASP A 3 49.37 -2.86 47.48
CA ASP A 3 50.50 -3.41 46.72
C ASP A 3 49.90 -3.91 45.40
N ARG A 4 50.54 -3.61 44.27
CA ARG A 4 50.06 -3.90 42.91
C ARG A 4 50.61 -5.26 42.45
N THR A 5 50.20 -6.37 43.07
CA THR A 5 50.61 -7.71 42.61
C THR A 5 49.59 -8.78 42.97
N ARG A 6 48.35 -8.69 42.45
CA ARG A 6 47.43 -9.83 42.27
C ARG A 6 46.51 -9.60 41.06
N LEU A 7 47.13 -9.30 39.93
CA LEU A 7 46.55 -9.47 38.59
C LEU A 7 47.22 -10.72 38.04
N LEU A 8 46.45 -11.70 37.56
CA LEU A 8 46.85 -13.04 37.05
C LEU A 8 46.74 -14.18 38.05
N GLU A 9 45.53 -14.49 38.53
CA GLU A 9 45.12 -15.86 38.88
C GLU A 9 43.65 -15.89 39.35
N SER A 10 42.72 -15.91 38.40
CA SER A 10 41.39 -16.55 38.54
C SER A 10 40.54 -16.31 37.27
N MET A 11 41.11 -16.58 36.10
CA MET A 11 40.33 -16.84 34.88
C MET A 11 40.06 -18.34 34.82
N ALA A 12 38.87 -18.78 35.22
CA ALA A 12 38.20 -20.00 34.75
C ALA A 12 36.94 -20.27 35.59
N TRP A 13 35.91 -19.44 35.45
CA TRP A 13 34.54 -19.90 35.67
C TRP A 13 33.93 -20.15 34.30
N ALA A 14 34.09 -21.39 33.83
CA ALA A 14 33.43 -21.87 32.63
C ALA A 14 31.93 -21.93 32.89
N LEU A 15 31.18 -21.03 32.25
CA LEU A 15 29.75 -21.15 32.07
C LEU A 15 29.52 -22.37 31.15
N ALA A 16 29.27 -23.53 31.73
CA ALA A 16 28.76 -24.68 31.00
C ALA A 16 27.29 -24.41 30.65
N ILE A 17 27.06 -23.73 29.53
CA ILE A 17 25.75 -23.73 28.87
C ILE A 17 25.55 -25.16 28.38
N VAL A 18 24.76 -25.93 29.13
CA VAL A 18 24.22 -27.21 28.64
C VAL A 18 23.30 -26.87 27.48
N CYS A 19 23.80 -27.03 26.26
CA CYS A 19 22.97 -27.16 25.09
C CYS A 19 22.11 -28.41 25.27
N ILE A 20 20.92 -28.27 25.87
CA ILE A 20 19.87 -29.25 25.72
C ILE A 20 19.46 -29.17 24.25
N ALA A 21 20.13 -29.99 23.43
CA ALA A 21 19.63 -30.33 22.12
C ALA A 21 18.30 -31.05 22.39
N SER A 22 17.20 -30.30 22.30
CA SER A 22 15.87 -30.86 22.19
C SER A 22 15.89 -31.73 20.93
N ARG A 23 16.17 -33.02 21.09
CA ARG A 23 15.77 -34.02 20.11
C ARG A 23 14.27 -33.85 20.00
N ALA A 24 13.81 -33.23 18.92
CA ALA A 24 12.43 -33.33 18.50
C ALA A 24 12.17 -34.83 18.34
N HIS A 25 11.61 -35.44 19.38
CA HIS A 25 11.09 -36.79 19.27
C HIS A 25 9.94 -36.67 18.27
N ALA A 26 9.98 -37.49 17.23
CA ALA A 26 8.85 -37.63 16.31
C ALA A 26 7.58 -37.75 17.15
N GLN A 27 6.60 -36.88 16.92
CA GLN A 27 5.28 -37.06 17.50
C GLN A 27 4.72 -38.35 16.90
N ASN A 28 4.82 -39.46 17.63
CA ASN A 28 4.17 -40.70 17.27
C ASN A 28 2.67 -40.48 17.45
N THR A 29 2.01 -40.00 16.40
CA THR A 29 0.56 -40.08 16.28
C THR A 29 0.17 -41.55 16.42
N LEU A 30 -0.85 -41.85 17.22
CA LEU A 30 -1.40 -43.19 17.34
C LEU A 30 -2.72 -43.21 16.58
N ARG A 31 -3.03 -44.31 15.89
CA ARG A 31 -4.36 -44.54 15.31
C ARG A 31 -4.95 -45.82 15.87
N LEU A 32 -6.28 -45.88 15.93
CA LEU A 32 -6.98 -47.13 16.21
C LEU A 32 -6.94 -48.02 14.96
N ASP A 33 -6.55 -49.27 15.11
CA ASP A 33 -6.77 -50.29 14.09
C ASP A 33 -8.23 -50.83 14.13
N ALA A 34 -8.57 -51.70 13.17
CA ALA A 34 -9.90 -52.30 13.06
C ALA A 34 -10.30 -53.18 14.26
N ASP A 35 -9.32 -53.60 15.06
CA ASP A 35 -9.49 -54.42 16.26
C ASP A 35 -9.49 -53.58 17.55
N GLY A 36 -9.43 -52.24 17.43
CA GLY A 36 -9.52 -51.30 18.53
C GLY A 36 -8.21 -51.06 19.28
N ASN A 37 -7.07 -51.49 18.74
CA ASN A 37 -5.76 -51.28 19.36
C ASN A 37 -5.12 -49.98 18.88
N TRP A 38 -4.45 -49.30 19.80
CA TRP A 38 -3.62 -48.14 19.49
C TRP A 38 -2.31 -48.62 18.84
N VAL A 39 -2.20 -48.43 17.54
CA VAL A 39 -0.97 -48.70 16.80
C VAL A 39 -0.23 -47.39 16.50
N PRO A 40 1.12 -47.37 16.52
CA PRO A 40 1.90 -46.26 16.00
C PRO A 40 1.41 -45.91 14.59
N ALA A 41 1.11 -44.64 14.34
CA ALA A 41 0.91 -44.12 12.99
C ALA A 41 2.24 -44.02 12.21
N ASP A 42 3.20 -44.88 12.55
CA ASP A 42 4.44 -45.16 11.80
C ASP A 42 4.12 -45.96 10.54
N THR A 43 3.15 -45.50 9.76
CA THR A 43 3.13 -45.78 8.34
C THR A 43 3.50 -44.47 7.69
N THR A 44 4.80 -44.26 7.42
CA THR A 44 5.16 -43.39 6.30
C THR A 44 4.28 -43.86 5.14
N PRO A 45 3.36 -43.04 4.63
CA PRO A 45 2.43 -43.47 3.60
C PRO A 45 3.22 -44.08 2.46
N ASP A 46 2.69 -45.13 1.85
CA ASP A 46 3.31 -45.79 0.70
C ASP A 46 3.89 -44.70 -0.21
N PRO A 47 5.22 -44.68 -0.47
CA PRO A 47 5.83 -43.60 -1.23
C PRO A 47 5.17 -43.35 -2.59
N SER A 48 4.50 -44.35 -3.16
CA SER A 48 3.77 -44.27 -4.43
C SER A 48 2.32 -43.79 -4.32
N SER A 49 1.72 -43.76 -3.11
CA SER A 49 0.38 -43.22 -2.88
C SER A 49 0.33 -41.70 -3.04
N ASP A 50 -0.87 -41.14 -3.20
CA ASP A 50 -1.07 -39.69 -3.33
C ASP A 50 -0.48 -38.94 -2.10
N GLU A 51 -0.79 -39.41 -0.89
CA GLU A 51 -0.22 -38.89 0.36
C GLU A 51 1.30 -39.09 0.47
N GLY A 52 1.82 -40.24 0.01
CA GLY A 52 3.27 -40.52 -0.01
C GLY A 52 4.03 -39.59 -0.95
N VAL A 53 3.43 -39.21 -2.08
CA VAL A 53 3.97 -38.20 -3.00
C VAL A 53 4.02 -36.83 -2.32
N MET A 54 2.94 -36.39 -1.64
CA MET A 54 2.93 -35.11 -0.93
C MET A 54 3.99 -35.05 0.19
N ASN A 55 4.11 -36.12 0.97
CA ASN A 55 5.15 -36.24 2.01
C ASN A 55 6.57 -36.11 1.43
N ARG A 56 6.85 -36.76 0.29
CA ARG A 56 8.16 -36.66 -0.37
C ARG A 56 8.41 -35.26 -0.93
N ALA A 57 7.40 -34.61 -1.53
CA ALA A 57 7.52 -33.25 -2.01
C ALA A 57 7.83 -32.27 -0.86
N ARG A 58 7.10 -32.37 0.27
CA ARG A 58 7.39 -31.60 1.49
C ARG A 58 8.81 -31.81 1.98
N LYS A 59 9.27 -33.06 2.06
CA LYS A 59 10.63 -33.39 2.47
C LYS A 59 11.68 -32.77 1.55
N GLN A 60 11.48 -32.84 0.23
CA GLN A 60 12.41 -32.25 -0.73
C GLN A 60 12.48 -30.73 -0.63
N LEU A 61 11.34 -30.04 -0.43
CA LEU A 61 11.33 -28.61 -0.18
C LEU A 61 12.06 -28.24 1.12
N ALA A 62 11.83 -28.99 2.20
CA ALA A 62 12.51 -28.79 3.48
C ALA A 62 14.04 -29.01 3.39
N GLU A 63 14.47 -29.92 2.53
CA GLU A 63 15.89 -30.19 2.24
C GLU A 63 16.50 -29.23 1.21
N ASN A 64 15.79 -28.17 0.81
CA ASN A 64 16.20 -27.22 -0.23
C ASN A 64 16.53 -27.89 -1.58
N LYS A 65 15.73 -28.89 -1.98
CA LYS A 65 15.80 -29.60 -3.26
C LYS A 65 14.58 -29.30 -4.14
N PRO A 66 14.35 -28.02 -4.53
CA PRO A 66 13.11 -27.62 -5.19
C PRO A 66 12.93 -28.20 -6.59
N GLN A 67 14.01 -28.51 -7.33
CA GLN A 67 13.91 -29.15 -8.65
C GLN A 67 13.30 -30.55 -8.56
N GLY A 68 13.68 -31.32 -7.54
CA GLY A 68 13.10 -32.64 -7.30
C GLY A 68 11.61 -32.54 -6.98
N ALA A 69 11.25 -31.58 -6.11
CA ALA A 69 9.87 -31.41 -5.67
C ALA A 69 8.98 -31.00 -6.86
N LEU A 70 9.47 -30.06 -7.67
CA LEU A 70 8.82 -29.63 -8.90
C LEU A 70 8.55 -30.81 -9.85
N ALA A 71 9.59 -31.60 -10.17
CA ALA A 71 9.45 -32.73 -11.08
C ALA A 71 8.46 -33.78 -10.57
N LEU A 72 8.49 -34.06 -9.26
CA LEU A 72 7.58 -35.01 -8.61
C LEU A 72 6.12 -34.53 -8.67
N LEU A 73 5.88 -33.26 -8.34
CA LEU A 73 4.54 -32.66 -8.31
C LEU A 73 3.98 -32.44 -9.72
N ASP A 74 4.80 -32.05 -10.69
CA ASP A 74 4.39 -31.95 -12.10
C ASP A 74 3.91 -33.30 -12.63
N SER A 75 4.65 -34.37 -12.35
CA SER A 75 4.26 -35.73 -12.75
C SER A 75 2.94 -36.16 -12.08
N TRP A 76 2.76 -35.85 -10.79
CA TRP A 76 1.54 -36.20 -10.07
C TRP A 76 0.33 -35.41 -10.57
N ILE A 77 0.45 -34.09 -10.72
CA ILE A 77 -0.63 -33.21 -11.21
C ILE A 77 -1.03 -33.64 -12.63
N LYS A 78 -0.06 -33.91 -13.51
CA LYS A 78 -0.36 -34.34 -14.89
C LYS A 78 -1.10 -35.68 -14.94
N ARG A 79 -0.70 -36.66 -14.12
CA ARG A 79 -1.36 -37.98 -14.07
C ARG A 79 -2.77 -37.91 -13.47
N ASN A 80 -3.02 -36.97 -12.56
CA ASN A 80 -4.29 -36.83 -11.86
C ASN A 80 -5.15 -35.67 -12.37
N ALA A 81 -4.80 -35.01 -13.48
CA ALA A 81 -5.46 -33.79 -13.96
C ALA A 81 -6.97 -33.94 -14.24
N ALA A 82 -7.44 -35.15 -14.56
CA ALA A 82 -8.85 -35.45 -14.80
C ALA A 82 -9.61 -35.93 -13.54
N GLN A 83 -8.93 -36.03 -12.40
CA GLN A 83 -9.47 -36.56 -11.15
C GLN A 83 -9.57 -35.43 -10.12
N ASP A 84 -10.71 -35.34 -9.44
CA ASP A 84 -10.86 -34.44 -8.30
C ASP A 84 -10.26 -35.09 -7.04
N LYS A 85 -8.95 -34.92 -6.87
CA LYS A 85 -8.19 -35.51 -5.75
C LYS A 85 -8.12 -34.53 -4.58
N PRO A 86 -8.35 -34.98 -3.33
CA PRO A 86 -8.18 -34.14 -2.13
C PRO A 86 -6.79 -33.47 -2.03
N GLU A 87 -5.75 -34.14 -2.52
CA GLU A 87 -4.37 -33.68 -2.46
C GLU A 87 -4.05 -32.60 -3.52
N THR A 88 -4.97 -32.30 -4.45
CA THR A 88 -4.69 -31.37 -5.56
C THR A 88 -4.32 -29.97 -5.08
N ALA A 89 -5.03 -29.46 -4.07
CA ALA A 89 -4.73 -28.16 -3.48
C ALA A 89 -3.33 -28.13 -2.84
N GLU A 90 -2.93 -29.18 -2.12
CA GLU A 90 -1.57 -29.31 -1.58
C GLU A 90 -0.53 -29.41 -2.70
N ALA A 91 -0.78 -30.23 -3.71
CA ALA A 91 0.14 -30.42 -4.83
C ALA A 91 0.42 -29.11 -5.56
N LEU A 92 -0.63 -28.31 -5.83
CA LEU A 92 -0.50 -26.99 -6.45
C LEU A 92 0.28 -26.04 -5.55
N LEU A 93 -0.10 -25.92 -4.28
CA LEU A 93 0.61 -25.06 -3.33
C LEU A 93 2.11 -25.39 -3.27
N ARG A 94 2.45 -26.68 -3.13
CA ARG A 94 3.85 -27.13 -3.04
C ARG A 94 4.60 -26.97 -4.35
N ARG A 95 3.91 -27.06 -5.50
CA ARG A 95 4.54 -26.80 -6.80
C ARG A 95 4.85 -25.31 -6.96
N GLY A 96 3.93 -24.45 -6.52
CA GLY A 96 4.17 -23.01 -6.39
C GLY A 96 5.38 -22.73 -5.50
N ASP A 97 5.45 -23.36 -4.31
CA ASP A 97 6.59 -23.21 -3.38
C ASP A 97 7.92 -23.64 -4.06
N ALA A 98 7.90 -24.74 -4.82
CA ALA A 98 9.08 -25.22 -5.57
C ALA A 98 9.52 -24.21 -6.65
N LYS A 99 8.59 -23.68 -7.44
CA LYS A 99 8.87 -22.65 -8.46
C LYS A 99 9.40 -21.35 -7.84
N LEU A 100 8.82 -20.93 -6.72
CA LEU A 100 9.27 -19.76 -5.98
C LEU A 100 10.72 -19.94 -5.48
N ALA A 101 11.05 -21.12 -4.92
CA ALA A 101 12.41 -21.45 -4.51
C ALA A 101 13.41 -21.49 -5.69
N LEU A 102 12.92 -21.75 -6.91
CA LEU A 102 13.69 -21.69 -8.16
C LEU A 102 13.82 -20.28 -8.76
N LYS A 103 13.29 -19.26 -8.08
CA LYS A 103 13.25 -17.86 -8.55
C LYS A 103 12.43 -17.69 -9.83
N ASP A 104 11.35 -18.46 -9.92
CA ASP A 104 10.32 -18.35 -10.96
C ASP A 104 9.01 -17.87 -10.30
N GLU A 105 9.08 -16.69 -9.68
CA GLU A 105 8.01 -16.12 -8.85
C GLU A 105 6.71 -15.93 -9.65
N TYR A 106 6.82 -15.49 -10.91
CA TYR A 106 5.68 -15.33 -11.81
C TYR A 106 4.98 -16.66 -12.13
N GLU A 107 5.74 -17.73 -12.35
CA GLU A 107 5.18 -19.07 -12.62
C GLU A 107 4.55 -19.70 -11.38
N ALA A 108 5.05 -19.35 -10.19
CA ALA A 108 4.48 -19.77 -8.93
C ALA A 108 3.08 -19.17 -8.71
N LEU A 109 2.86 -17.92 -9.12
CA LEU A 109 1.54 -17.25 -9.00
C LEU A 109 0.42 -18.02 -9.68
N TYR A 110 0.68 -18.71 -10.81
CA TYR A 110 -0.36 -19.52 -11.46
C TYR A 110 -0.85 -20.66 -10.56
N ASP A 111 0.05 -21.29 -9.81
CA ASP A 111 -0.34 -22.38 -8.91
C ASP A 111 -1.09 -21.85 -7.68
N TYR A 112 -0.63 -20.75 -7.10
CA TYR A 112 -1.33 -20.11 -5.98
C TYR A 112 -2.71 -19.59 -6.37
N GLU A 113 -2.84 -18.92 -7.52
CA GLU A 113 -4.12 -18.45 -8.04
C GLU A 113 -5.10 -19.60 -8.27
N ARG A 114 -4.61 -20.77 -8.71
CA ARG A 114 -5.46 -21.97 -8.82
C ARG A 114 -5.93 -22.48 -7.47
N VAL A 115 -5.05 -22.55 -6.47
CA VAL A 115 -5.45 -22.89 -5.09
C VAL A 115 -6.54 -21.94 -4.59
N ILE A 116 -6.35 -20.64 -4.79
CA ILE A 116 -7.28 -19.60 -4.31
C ILE A 116 -8.64 -19.68 -5.00
N LYS A 117 -8.66 -19.92 -6.31
CA LYS A 117 -9.91 -19.92 -7.11
C LYS A 117 -10.65 -21.25 -7.05
N GLU A 118 -9.91 -22.35 -7.13
CA GLU A 118 -10.49 -23.69 -7.28
C GLU A 118 -10.71 -24.36 -5.90
N TYR A 119 -9.93 -23.99 -4.87
CA TYR A 119 -9.91 -24.69 -3.58
C TYR A 119 -10.05 -23.77 -2.34
N PRO A 120 -11.00 -22.82 -2.30
CA PRO A 120 -11.10 -21.83 -1.22
C PRO A 120 -11.46 -22.40 0.16
N GLY A 121 -12.06 -23.60 0.23
CA GLY A 121 -12.40 -24.26 1.49
C GLY A 121 -11.26 -25.06 2.13
N THR A 122 -10.08 -25.08 1.51
CA THR A 122 -8.95 -25.91 1.94
C THR A 122 -7.98 -25.14 2.83
N PRO A 123 -7.23 -25.81 3.72
CA PRO A 123 -6.19 -25.15 4.53
C PRO A 123 -5.12 -24.41 3.68
N GLN A 124 -4.93 -24.83 2.43
CA GLN A 124 -3.96 -24.26 1.51
C GLN A 124 -4.36 -22.87 1.01
N PHE A 125 -5.63 -22.49 1.09
CA PHE A 125 -6.14 -21.19 0.63
C PHE A 125 -5.39 -20.01 1.27
N VAL A 126 -5.30 -20.01 2.61
CA VAL A 126 -4.65 -18.90 3.34
C VAL A 126 -3.16 -18.85 3.02
N THR A 127 -2.49 -20.00 2.98
CA THR A 127 -1.06 -20.06 2.62
C THR A 127 -0.80 -19.60 1.18
N ALA A 128 -1.68 -19.90 0.24
CA ALA A 128 -1.56 -19.40 -1.13
C ALA A 128 -1.68 -17.86 -1.18
N LEU A 129 -2.61 -17.26 -0.42
CA LEU A 129 -2.72 -15.79 -0.31
C LEU A 129 -1.47 -15.18 0.35
N GLU A 130 -0.91 -15.82 1.37
CA GLU A 130 0.35 -15.40 1.99
C GLU A 130 1.50 -15.38 0.98
N ARG A 131 1.59 -16.41 0.12
CA ARG A 131 2.59 -16.48 -0.94
C ARG A 131 2.39 -15.42 -2.03
N GLU A 132 1.14 -15.13 -2.41
CA GLU A 132 0.83 -14.02 -3.31
C GLU A 132 1.25 -12.67 -2.71
N LEU A 133 0.96 -12.44 -1.42
CA LEU A 133 1.39 -11.25 -0.71
C LEU A 133 2.93 -11.13 -0.71
N GLU A 134 3.64 -12.20 -0.36
CA GLU A 134 5.11 -12.23 -0.34
C GLU A 134 5.70 -11.87 -1.71
N ILE A 135 5.21 -12.48 -2.79
CA ILE A 135 5.65 -12.16 -4.16
C ILE A 135 5.31 -10.71 -4.52
N GLY A 136 4.12 -10.24 -4.16
CA GLY A 136 3.71 -8.86 -4.38
C GLY A 136 4.66 -7.87 -3.71
N LEU A 137 5.03 -8.12 -2.46
CA LEU A 137 6.03 -7.32 -1.73
C LEU A 137 7.42 -7.39 -2.38
N MET A 138 7.85 -8.53 -2.91
CA MET A 138 9.11 -8.61 -3.65
C MET A 138 9.09 -7.68 -4.88
N TYR A 139 8.01 -7.69 -5.66
CA TYR A 139 7.86 -6.82 -6.83
C TYR A 139 7.79 -5.33 -6.46
N LEU A 140 7.06 -4.97 -5.40
CA LEU A 140 7.03 -3.59 -4.88
C LEU A 140 8.38 -3.12 -4.32
N ASN A 141 9.27 -4.06 -3.97
CA ASN A 141 10.64 -3.79 -3.55
C ASN A 141 11.67 -3.85 -4.69
N GLY A 142 11.20 -3.82 -5.94
CA GLY A 142 12.06 -3.67 -7.12
C GLY A 142 12.51 -4.98 -7.74
N LEU A 143 11.99 -6.13 -7.28
CA LEU A 143 12.16 -7.37 -8.03
C LEU A 143 11.53 -7.22 -9.42
N ARG A 144 12.32 -7.40 -10.47
CA ARG A 144 11.83 -7.43 -11.85
C ARG A 144 11.42 -8.85 -12.21
N LYS A 145 10.31 -8.97 -12.95
CA LYS A 145 9.84 -10.24 -13.51
C LYS A 145 10.89 -10.78 -14.50
N LYS A 146 11.08 -12.09 -14.47
CA LYS A 146 11.95 -12.82 -15.39
C LYS A 146 11.25 -13.00 -16.75
N THR A 147 11.93 -12.62 -17.82
CA THR A 147 11.49 -12.78 -19.22
C THR A 147 12.67 -13.32 -20.01
N TRP A 148 12.48 -14.47 -20.65
CA TRP A 148 13.55 -15.25 -21.31
C TRP A 148 14.80 -15.47 -20.43
N GLY A 149 14.61 -15.71 -19.13
CA GLY A 149 15.72 -15.92 -18.19
C GLY A 149 16.32 -14.64 -17.58
N LEU A 150 16.00 -13.46 -18.13
CA LEU A 150 16.55 -12.18 -17.69
C LEU A 150 15.53 -11.37 -16.87
N ARG A 151 15.97 -10.69 -15.80
CA ARG A 151 15.11 -9.86 -14.95
C ARG A 151 14.97 -8.44 -15.48
N ILE A 152 14.15 -8.29 -16.53
CA ILE A 152 14.00 -7.04 -17.29
C ILE A 152 12.58 -6.46 -17.24
N ASP A 153 11.56 -7.21 -16.83
CA ASP A 153 10.20 -6.68 -16.89
C ASP A 153 9.83 -6.02 -15.56
N ASN A 154 9.34 -4.77 -15.62
CA ASN A 154 8.85 -4.08 -14.43
C ASN A 154 7.58 -4.80 -13.92
N ALA A 155 7.61 -5.25 -12.67
CA ALA A 155 6.54 -6.01 -12.05
C ALA A 155 5.76 -5.22 -10.98
N THR A 156 6.01 -3.91 -10.82
CA THR A 156 5.35 -3.06 -9.83
C THR A 156 3.84 -3.18 -9.88
N ARG A 157 3.23 -3.04 -11.07
CA ARG A 157 1.77 -3.14 -11.23
C ARG A 157 1.21 -4.51 -10.82
N ILE A 158 1.97 -5.58 -11.05
CA ILE A 158 1.61 -6.92 -10.59
C ILE A 158 1.65 -6.96 -9.07
N GLY A 159 2.67 -6.37 -8.45
CA GLY A 159 2.78 -6.26 -6.99
C GLY A 159 1.59 -5.51 -6.36
N GLU A 160 1.22 -4.35 -6.91
CA GLU A 160 0.05 -3.59 -6.43
C GLU A 160 -1.24 -4.41 -6.54
N GLU A 161 -1.46 -5.06 -7.68
CA GLU A 161 -2.63 -5.91 -7.93
C GLU A 161 -2.71 -7.10 -6.96
N LEU A 162 -1.59 -7.75 -6.65
CA LEU A 162 -1.56 -8.85 -5.67
C LEU A 162 -1.97 -8.38 -4.27
N LEU A 163 -1.44 -7.24 -3.81
CA LEU A 163 -1.80 -6.70 -2.49
C LEU A 163 -3.28 -6.28 -2.43
N ILE A 164 -3.85 -5.77 -3.52
CA ILE A 164 -5.29 -5.44 -3.60
C ILE A 164 -6.13 -6.73 -3.53
N ARG A 165 -5.80 -7.74 -4.35
CA ARG A 165 -6.53 -9.02 -4.36
C ARG A 165 -6.51 -9.72 -3.01
N VAL A 166 -5.39 -9.67 -2.29
CA VAL A 166 -5.30 -10.24 -0.92
C VAL A 166 -6.29 -9.55 0.02
N GLN A 167 -6.46 -8.22 -0.09
CA GLN A 167 -7.46 -7.49 0.70
C GLN A 167 -8.90 -7.90 0.34
N GLU A 168 -9.19 -8.02 -0.95
CA GLU A 168 -10.51 -8.40 -1.46
C GLU A 168 -10.90 -9.85 -1.07
N ARG A 169 -9.92 -10.76 -1.04
CA ARG A 169 -10.14 -12.20 -0.81
C ARG A 169 -10.16 -12.58 0.68
N ALA A 170 -9.55 -11.79 1.55
CA ALA A 170 -9.50 -12.05 2.98
C ALA A 170 -9.87 -10.81 3.82
N PRO A 171 -11.01 -10.15 3.56
CA PRO A 171 -11.36 -8.88 4.21
C PRO A 171 -11.42 -9.00 5.74
N GLY A 172 -10.91 -7.98 6.43
CA GLY A 172 -10.87 -7.95 7.90
C GLY A 172 -9.82 -8.86 8.56
N SER A 173 -9.13 -9.72 7.79
CA SER A 173 -8.06 -10.58 8.32
C SER A 173 -6.78 -9.79 8.61
N GLN A 174 -5.88 -10.36 9.43
CA GLN A 174 -4.52 -9.83 9.62
C GLN A 174 -3.73 -9.81 8.30
N LEU A 175 -4.01 -10.74 7.39
CA LEU A 175 -3.37 -10.80 6.08
C LEU A 175 -3.78 -9.62 5.19
N ALA A 176 -5.08 -9.30 5.15
CA ALA A 176 -5.58 -8.12 4.46
C ALA A 176 -5.10 -6.82 5.10
N GLN A 177 -5.04 -6.76 6.44
CA GLN A 177 -4.47 -5.62 7.15
C GLN A 177 -3.01 -5.38 6.74
N ARG A 178 -2.19 -6.44 6.72
CA ARG A 178 -0.79 -6.38 6.27
C ARG A 178 -0.69 -5.93 4.82
N ALA A 179 -1.50 -6.50 3.92
CA ALA A 179 -1.50 -6.09 2.51
C ALA A 179 -1.87 -4.61 2.34
N ALA A 180 -2.89 -4.12 3.05
CA ALA A 180 -3.35 -2.75 2.98
C ALA A 180 -2.29 -1.75 3.48
N ILE A 181 -1.69 -1.99 4.66
CA ILE A 181 -0.67 -1.09 5.21
C ILE A 181 0.60 -1.10 4.38
N GLU A 182 1.03 -2.26 3.87
CA GLU A 182 2.23 -2.34 3.02
C GLU A 182 2.03 -1.63 1.67
N LEU A 183 0.84 -1.69 1.09
CA LEU A 183 0.51 -0.97 -0.13
C LEU A 183 0.54 0.54 0.09
N ALA A 184 -0.05 1.02 1.19
CA ALA A 184 0.00 2.44 1.56
C ALA A 184 1.44 2.92 1.84
N ASN A 185 2.23 2.10 2.53
CA ASN A 185 3.65 2.35 2.80
C ASN A 185 4.48 2.41 1.52
N TYR A 186 4.19 1.53 0.56
CA TYR A 186 4.81 1.54 -0.75
C TYR A 186 4.55 2.86 -1.49
N TYR A 187 3.28 3.28 -1.61
CA TYR A 187 2.92 4.54 -2.28
C TYR A 187 3.59 5.75 -1.61
N TYR A 188 3.62 5.77 -0.28
CA TYR A 188 4.30 6.82 0.47
C TYR A 188 5.80 6.88 0.16
N ARG A 189 6.47 5.72 0.13
CA ARG A 189 7.91 5.59 -0.14
C ARG A 189 8.30 6.04 -1.54
N VAL A 190 7.52 5.67 -2.56
CA VAL A 190 7.77 6.08 -3.96
C VAL A 190 7.28 7.49 -4.28
N ARG A 191 6.77 8.23 -3.27
CA ARG A 191 6.27 9.61 -3.36
C ARG A 191 5.04 9.76 -4.24
N ASP A 192 4.27 8.69 -4.47
CA ASP A 192 2.90 8.80 -4.95
C ASP A 192 1.98 9.17 -3.77
N LEU A 193 2.11 10.43 -3.33
CA LEU A 193 1.43 10.92 -2.14
C LEU A 193 -0.09 10.97 -2.29
N ARG A 194 -0.60 11.01 -3.53
CA ARG A 194 -2.04 10.92 -3.79
C ARG A 194 -2.54 9.52 -3.46
N MET A 195 -1.92 8.49 -4.06
CA MET A 195 -2.28 7.11 -3.78
C MET A 195 -2.00 6.73 -2.31
N ALA A 196 -0.94 7.28 -1.70
CA ALA A 196 -0.65 7.06 -0.29
C ALA A 196 -1.77 7.59 0.62
N ALA A 197 -2.22 8.83 0.43
CA ALA A 197 -3.28 9.42 1.24
C ALA A 197 -4.58 8.61 1.14
N GLU A 198 -4.95 8.20 -0.08
CA GLU A 198 -6.13 7.37 -0.36
C GLU A 198 -6.01 5.98 0.28
N ALA A 199 -4.86 5.31 0.12
CA ALA A 199 -4.64 3.99 0.71
C ALA A 199 -4.63 4.01 2.25
N TYR A 200 -4.06 5.04 2.89
CA TYR A 200 -4.14 5.19 4.34
C TYR A 200 -5.57 5.50 4.81
N ASP A 201 -6.35 6.28 4.07
CA ASP A 201 -7.76 6.53 4.40
C ASP A 201 -8.58 5.23 4.37
N ILE A 202 -8.44 4.44 3.30
CA ILE A 202 -9.06 3.12 3.17
C ILE A 202 -8.61 2.19 4.30
N PHE A 203 -7.32 2.19 4.64
CA PHE A 203 -6.79 1.40 5.75
C PHE A 203 -7.46 1.79 7.09
N LEU A 204 -7.59 3.08 7.38
CA LEU A 204 -8.19 3.59 8.61
C LEU A 204 -9.69 3.28 8.74
N ALA A 205 -10.39 3.21 7.61
CA ALA A 205 -11.80 2.81 7.53
C ALA A 205 -11.97 1.29 7.74
N ASN A 206 -11.14 0.48 7.08
CA ASN A 206 -11.26 -0.98 7.11
C ASN A 206 -10.66 -1.64 8.37
N PHE A 207 -9.66 -1.00 9.00
CA PHE A 207 -8.95 -1.53 10.17
C PHE A 207 -8.89 -0.52 11.32
N PRO A 208 -10.04 -0.11 11.89
CA PRO A 208 -10.12 0.97 12.86
C PRO A 208 -9.43 0.68 14.20
N THR A 209 -9.15 -0.58 14.52
CA THR A 209 -8.48 -1.02 15.75
C THR A 209 -7.04 -1.52 15.52
N SER A 210 -6.47 -1.25 14.34
CA SER A 210 -5.11 -1.66 14.01
C SER A 210 -4.06 -1.02 14.92
N GLU A 211 -3.00 -1.76 15.23
CA GLU A 211 -1.78 -1.21 15.83
C GLU A 211 -1.12 -0.13 14.94
N TYR A 212 -1.31 -0.20 13.62
CA TYR A 212 -0.77 0.78 12.68
C TYR A 212 -1.66 2.02 12.50
N ARG A 213 -2.75 2.15 13.28
CA ARG A 213 -3.69 3.25 13.13
C ARG A 213 -3.03 4.62 13.28
N GLU A 214 -2.25 4.80 14.34
CA GLU A 214 -1.55 6.06 14.61
C GLU A 214 -0.61 6.44 13.45
N LEU A 215 0.21 5.48 13.01
CA LEU A 215 1.10 5.63 11.86
C LEU A 215 0.35 5.99 10.57
N ALA A 216 -0.77 5.32 10.30
CA ALA A 216 -1.56 5.57 9.10
C ALA A 216 -2.20 6.96 9.12
N MET A 217 -2.70 7.42 10.28
CA MET A 217 -3.20 8.78 10.43
C MET A 217 -2.10 9.82 10.21
N GLU A 218 -0.95 9.64 10.85
CA GLU A 218 0.22 10.50 10.70
C GLU A 218 0.65 10.60 9.23
N ARG A 219 0.86 9.45 8.57
CA ARG A 219 1.32 9.42 7.19
C ARG A 219 0.31 9.96 6.20
N ARG A 220 -1.00 9.81 6.48
CA ARG A 220 -2.06 10.45 5.69
C ARG A 220 -1.97 11.97 5.77
N VAL A 221 -1.78 12.54 6.98
CA VAL A 221 -1.55 13.99 7.16
C VAL A 221 -0.37 14.44 6.30
N PHE A 222 0.79 13.80 6.45
CA PHE A 222 1.99 14.20 5.73
C PHE A 222 1.90 13.97 4.22
N ALA A 223 1.19 12.94 3.77
CA ALA A 223 0.93 12.72 2.35
C ALA A 223 0.11 13.88 1.77
N ASN A 224 -0.96 14.30 2.46
CA ASN A 224 -1.79 15.42 2.03
C ASN A 224 -1.05 16.76 2.01
N ILE A 225 -0.24 17.06 3.04
CA ILE A 225 0.64 18.24 3.05
C ILE A 225 1.66 18.17 1.90
N GLY A 226 2.33 17.03 1.72
CA GLY A 226 3.41 16.87 0.76
C GLY A 226 2.97 16.94 -0.71
N ARG A 227 1.67 16.81 -1.00
CA ARG A 227 1.09 17.02 -2.34
C ARG A 227 1.15 18.48 -2.78
N TYR A 228 1.09 19.42 -1.84
CA TYR A 228 1.14 20.85 -2.15
C TYR A 228 2.58 21.28 -2.51
N LYS A 229 2.73 21.93 -3.67
CA LYS A 229 4.04 22.41 -4.19
C LYS A 229 4.16 23.93 -4.24
N GLY A 230 3.23 24.64 -3.60
CA GLY A 230 3.22 26.09 -3.49
C GLY A 230 2.00 26.75 -4.15
N PRO A 231 1.90 28.10 -4.10
CA PRO A 231 0.67 28.85 -4.42
C PRO A 231 0.10 28.70 -5.83
N ARG A 232 0.87 28.13 -6.76
CA ARG A 232 0.41 27.84 -8.13
C ARG A 232 -0.18 26.44 -8.30
N TYR A 233 -0.18 25.63 -7.24
CA TYR A 233 -0.66 24.25 -7.24
C TYR A 233 -1.95 24.13 -6.42
N ASP A 234 -2.61 22.98 -6.54
CA ASP A 234 -3.86 22.69 -5.83
C ASP A 234 -3.64 22.62 -4.31
N ALA A 235 -4.37 23.45 -3.57
CA ALA A 235 -4.37 23.52 -2.11
C ALA A 235 -5.40 22.61 -1.43
N SER A 236 -6.17 21.80 -2.18
CA SER A 236 -7.17 20.88 -1.60
C SER A 236 -6.60 20.00 -0.48
N GLY A 237 -5.38 19.48 -0.68
CA GLY A 237 -4.67 18.68 0.32
C GLY A 237 -4.31 19.43 1.60
N LEU A 238 -4.12 20.75 1.54
CA LEU A 238 -3.85 21.55 2.75
C LEU A 238 -5.10 21.68 3.62
N ILE A 239 -6.25 21.90 2.98
CA ILE A 239 -7.54 22.02 3.68
C ILE A 239 -7.85 20.69 4.39
N GLU A 240 -7.71 19.57 3.68
CA GLU A 240 -7.88 18.24 4.27
C GLU A 240 -6.89 18.01 5.43
N ALA A 241 -5.61 18.36 5.23
CA ALA A 241 -4.58 18.22 6.27
C ALA A 241 -4.91 18.99 7.55
N GLN A 242 -5.52 20.18 7.48
CA GLN A 242 -5.94 20.91 8.69
C GLN A 242 -6.95 20.12 9.53
N TYR A 243 -7.93 19.46 8.90
CA TYR A 243 -8.89 18.61 9.62
C TYR A 243 -8.21 17.38 10.21
N LEU A 244 -7.34 16.73 9.42
CA LEU A 244 -6.62 15.54 9.85
C LEU A 244 -5.65 15.82 11.01
N VAL A 245 -5.00 16.98 11.04
CA VAL A 245 -4.14 17.41 12.15
C VAL A 245 -4.96 17.56 13.43
N ARG A 246 -6.14 18.18 13.37
CA ARG A 246 -7.03 18.31 14.55
C ARG A 246 -7.48 16.95 15.06
N ASP A 247 -7.93 16.05 14.17
CA ASP A 247 -8.36 14.70 14.55
C ASP A 247 -7.19 13.88 15.13
N PHE A 248 -5.98 14.00 14.55
CA PHE A 248 -4.79 13.35 15.08
C PHE A 248 -4.41 13.87 16.47
N ALA A 249 -4.37 15.19 16.66
CA ALA A 249 -4.03 15.81 17.94
C ALA A 249 -5.05 15.49 19.04
N ALA A 250 -6.34 15.40 18.69
CA ALA A 250 -7.38 15.00 19.63
C ALA A 250 -7.23 13.55 20.11
N ARG A 251 -6.78 12.63 19.24
CA ARG A 251 -6.65 11.20 19.56
C ARG A 251 -5.30 10.84 20.16
N TYR A 252 -4.22 11.47 19.70
CA TYR A 252 -2.83 11.18 20.05
C TYR A 252 -2.09 12.46 20.47
N PRO A 253 -2.53 13.15 21.56
CA PRO A 253 -2.02 14.48 21.90
C PRO A 253 -0.52 14.52 22.14
N LYS A 254 0.04 13.49 22.80
CA LYS A 254 1.48 13.39 23.04
C LYS A 254 2.28 13.26 21.74
N SER A 255 1.89 12.32 20.88
CA SER A 255 2.56 12.12 19.60
C SER A 255 2.44 13.34 18.70
N ALA A 256 1.29 14.01 18.74
CA ALA A 256 1.06 15.25 18.01
C ALA A 256 1.98 16.38 18.47
N GLU A 257 2.21 16.50 19.78
CA GLU A 257 3.21 17.43 20.33
C GLU A 257 4.62 17.09 19.84
N ASP A 258 5.03 15.82 19.94
CA ASP A 258 6.36 15.34 19.57
C ASP A 258 6.70 15.59 18.09
N ILE A 259 5.72 15.45 17.19
CA ILE A 259 5.92 15.62 15.73
C ILE A 259 5.47 17.00 15.21
N GLY A 260 5.00 17.90 16.09
CA GLY A 260 4.59 19.25 15.73
C GLY A 260 3.26 19.35 14.98
N MET A 261 2.35 18.39 15.14
CA MET A 261 0.97 18.45 14.66
C MET A 261 0.09 19.26 15.63
N ASN A 262 0.27 20.58 15.62
CA ASN A 262 -0.37 21.51 16.56
C ASN A 262 -1.03 22.70 15.84
N ASP A 263 -1.61 23.62 16.61
CA ASP A 263 -2.26 24.84 16.09
C ASP A 263 -1.33 25.71 15.23
N ALA A 264 -0.02 25.72 15.53
CA ALA A 264 0.95 26.45 14.73
C ALA A 264 1.13 25.82 13.34
N LEU A 265 1.08 24.48 13.23
CA LEU A 265 1.04 23.81 11.93
C LEU A 265 -0.26 24.16 11.19
N ILE A 266 -1.41 24.11 11.86
CA ILE A 266 -2.70 24.47 11.26
C ILE A 266 -2.67 25.88 10.70
N ALA A 267 -2.17 26.86 11.46
CA ALA A 267 -2.03 28.25 11.00
C ALA A 267 -1.13 28.35 9.75
N ARG A 268 -0.01 27.62 9.69
CA ARG A 268 0.88 27.60 8.50
C ARG A 268 0.20 26.98 7.27
N LEU A 269 -0.60 25.93 7.47
CA LEU A 269 -1.38 25.32 6.39
C LEU A 269 -2.46 26.29 5.89
N ASP A 270 -3.05 27.08 6.80
CA ASP A 270 -4.04 28.10 6.47
C ASP A 270 -3.44 29.26 5.67
N GLU A 271 -2.28 29.79 6.11
CA GLU A 271 -1.49 30.78 5.36
C GLU A 271 -1.18 30.28 3.95
N SER A 272 -0.69 29.04 3.84
CA SER A 272 -0.35 28.45 2.54
C SER A 272 -1.56 28.30 1.61
N ALA A 273 -2.74 27.98 2.16
CA ALA A 273 -3.99 27.90 1.40
C ALA A 273 -4.49 29.28 0.97
N ALA A 274 -4.36 30.29 1.85
CA ALA A 274 -4.70 31.68 1.54
C ALA A 274 -3.79 32.26 0.45
N ASP A 275 -2.48 32.01 0.52
CA ASP A 275 -1.50 32.41 -0.49
C ASP A 275 -1.84 31.85 -1.87
N GLN A 276 -2.29 30.58 -1.93
CA GLN A 276 -2.74 29.95 -3.18
C GLN A 276 -3.95 30.70 -3.79
N MET A 277 -4.94 31.04 -2.95
CA MET A 277 -6.10 31.80 -3.38
C MET A 277 -5.70 33.21 -3.84
N PHE A 278 -4.74 33.84 -3.15
CA PHE A 278 -4.24 35.15 -3.48
C PHE A 278 -3.50 35.16 -4.82
N GLU A 279 -2.61 34.20 -5.06
CA GLU A 279 -1.90 34.04 -6.34
C GLU A 279 -2.90 33.81 -7.49
N THR A 280 -3.95 33.01 -7.24
CA THR A 280 -5.04 32.79 -8.20
C THR A 280 -5.77 34.10 -8.52
N ALA A 281 -6.13 34.89 -7.50
CA ALA A 281 -6.78 36.19 -7.71
C ALA A 281 -5.88 37.18 -8.46
N ASN A 282 -4.59 37.21 -8.14
CA ASN A 282 -3.60 38.05 -8.82
C ASN A 282 -3.39 37.62 -10.28
N TRP A 283 -3.47 36.32 -10.57
CA TRP A 283 -3.50 35.83 -11.94
C TRP A 283 -4.71 36.36 -12.72
N TYR A 284 -5.91 36.31 -12.15
CA TYR A 284 -7.11 36.91 -12.77
C TYR A 284 -6.96 38.42 -13.01
N MET A 285 -6.41 39.15 -12.02
CA MET A 285 -6.11 40.58 -12.17
C MET A 285 -5.17 40.85 -13.34
N ARG A 286 -4.09 40.08 -13.48
CA ARG A 286 -3.12 40.21 -14.59
C ARG A 286 -3.76 39.95 -15.96
N ARG A 287 -4.80 39.12 -16.02
CA ARG A 287 -5.56 38.86 -17.28
C ARG A 287 -6.70 39.83 -17.53
N GLY A 288 -6.91 40.81 -16.64
CA GLY A 288 -8.01 41.78 -16.76
C GLY A 288 -9.37 41.24 -16.32
N ASP A 289 -9.46 40.02 -15.78
CA ASP A 289 -10.70 39.48 -15.24
C ASP A 289 -10.90 39.93 -13.78
N VAL A 290 -11.33 41.19 -13.65
CA VAL A 290 -11.53 41.84 -12.35
C VAL A 290 -12.66 41.18 -11.54
N VAL A 291 -13.68 40.64 -12.22
CA VAL A 291 -14.83 40.02 -11.55
C VAL A 291 -14.40 38.74 -10.83
N SER A 292 -13.68 37.86 -11.51
CA SER A 292 -13.15 36.62 -10.92
C SER A 292 -12.10 36.88 -9.84
N ALA A 293 -11.25 37.89 -10.03
CA ALA A 293 -10.29 38.31 -9.01
C ALA A 293 -11.00 38.76 -7.72
N ARG A 294 -11.95 39.70 -7.84
CA ARG A 294 -12.72 40.19 -6.69
C ARG A 294 -13.49 39.07 -6.00
N TYR A 295 -14.09 38.15 -6.77
CA TYR A 295 -14.79 36.99 -6.22
C TYR A 295 -13.86 36.08 -5.41
N THR A 296 -12.70 35.71 -5.97
CA THR A 296 -11.71 34.86 -5.30
C THR A 296 -11.19 35.51 -4.02
N MET A 297 -10.87 36.81 -4.07
CA MET A 297 -10.45 37.60 -2.92
C MET A 297 -11.52 37.72 -1.82
N LYS A 298 -12.79 37.89 -2.19
CA LYS A 298 -13.89 37.86 -1.20
C LYS A 298 -13.91 36.52 -0.45
N ARG A 299 -13.78 35.41 -1.17
CA ARG A 299 -13.72 34.08 -0.56
C ARG A 299 -12.48 33.88 0.30
N LEU A 300 -11.34 34.44 -0.09
CA LEU A 300 -10.11 34.39 0.68
C LEU A 300 -10.32 35.04 2.06
N ILE A 301 -10.78 36.29 2.10
CA ILE A 301 -11.05 36.99 3.37
C ILE A 301 -12.05 36.22 4.24
N GLN A 302 -13.05 35.57 3.63
CA GLN A 302 -14.08 34.83 4.36
C GLN A 302 -13.61 33.48 4.91
N LYS A 303 -12.71 32.80 4.20
CA LYS A 303 -12.23 31.45 4.56
C LYS A 303 -10.99 31.48 5.42
N HIS A 304 -10.10 32.44 5.18
CA HIS A 304 -8.78 32.56 5.79
C HIS A 304 -8.59 33.94 6.43
N PRO A 305 -9.52 34.40 7.29
CA PRO A 305 -9.56 35.80 7.75
C PRO A 305 -8.31 36.23 8.52
N ASP A 306 -7.62 35.29 9.15
CA ASP A 306 -6.52 35.55 10.07
C ASP A 306 -5.13 35.45 9.38
N THR A 307 -5.11 35.46 8.03
CA THR A 307 -3.89 35.28 7.22
C THR A 307 -3.33 36.58 6.65
N VAL A 308 -2.03 36.59 6.33
CA VAL A 308 -1.35 37.73 5.71
C VAL A 308 -1.98 38.07 4.35
N ALA A 309 -2.28 37.05 3.55
CA ALA A 309 -2.96 37.22 2.26
C ALA A 309 -4.35 37.88 2.41
N ALA A 310 -5.06 37.63 3.52
CA ALA A 310 -6.33 38.30 3.78
C ALA A 310 -6.14 39.77 4.12
N ASP A 311 -5.12 40.12 4.88
CA ASP A 311 -4.78 41.51 5.16
C ASP A 311 -4.39 42.29 3.91
N GLU A 312 -3.55 41.71 3.05
CA GLU A 312 -3.21 42.28 1.75
C GLU A 312 -4.46 42.47 0.88
N THR A 313 -5.34 41.47 0.86
CA THR A 313 -6.60 41.53 0.13
C THR A 313 -7.51 42.66 0.65
N ARG A 314 -7.59 42.88 1.97
CA ARG A 314 -8.35 44.00 2.56
C ARG A 314 -7.78 45.36 2.11
N VAL A 315 -6.46 45.48 1.97
CA VAL A 315 -5.81 46.69 1.44
C VAL A 315 -6.21 46.93 -0.02
N ILE A 316 -6.18 45.88 -0.86
CA ILE A 316 -6.60 45.97 -2.27
C ILE A 316 -8.06 46.41 -2.38
N PHE A 317 -8.95 45.87 -1.55
CA PHE A 317 -10.37 46.24 -1.54
C PHE A 317 -10.56 47.72 -1.24
N LYS A 318 -9.83 48.26 -0.24
CA LYS A 318 -9.85 49.69 0.08
C LYS A 318 -9.35 50.54 -1.09
N GLN A 319 -8.20 50.17 -1.69
CA GLN A 319 -7.62 50.91 -2.81
C GLN A 319 -8.50 50.93 -4.06
N LYS A 320 -9.23 49.83 -4.31
CA LYS A 320 -10.13 49.69 -5.46
C LYS A 320 -11.56 50.18 -5.18
N ASN A 321 -11.83 50.69 -3.99
CA ASN A 321 -13.17 51.05 -3.51
C ASN A 321 -14.19 49.91 -3.66
N TRP A 322 -13.75 48.68 -3.38
CA TRP A 322 -14.61 47.50 -3.36
C TRP A 322 -15.17 47.28 -1.97
N GLU A 323 -16.46 46.94 -1.92
CA GLU A 323 -17.12 46.54 -0.68
C GLU A 323 -16.45 45.30 -0.07
N LEU A 324 -15.99 45.44 1.18
CA LEU A 324 -15.41 44.36 1.98
C LEU A 324 -16.49 43.31 2.29
N PRO A 325 -16.17 42.01 2.16
CA PRO A 325 -17.10 40.96 2.56
C PRO A 325 -17.30 41.00 4.09
N ALA A 326 -18.53 40.75 4.53
CA ALA A 326 -18.79 40.51 5.94
C ALA A 326 -17.92 39.35 6.44
N ALA A 327 -17.35 39.50 7.64
CA ALA A 327 -16.64 38.41 8.30
C ALA A 327 -17.60 37.23 8.43
N ARG A 328 -17.18 36.05 7.98
CA ARG A 328 -17.96 34.84 8.25
C ARG A 328 -17.87 34.63 9.76
N VAL A 329 -18.99 34.73 10.46
CA VAL A 329 -19.07 34.34 11.88
C VAL A 329 -18.54 32.91 11.95
N LYS A 330 -17.46 32.67 12.72
CA LYS A 330 -16.98 31.32 13.03
C LYS A 330 -18.18 30.60 13.67
N ARG A 331 -18.87 29.76 12.89
CA ARG A 331 -19.94 28.91 13.42
C ARG A 331 -19.24 27.99 14.41
N SER A 332 -19.65 28.02 15.67
CA SER A 332 -19.05 27.22 16.76
C SER A 332 -18.94 25.76 16.31
N GLU A 333 -17.83 25.12 16.64
CA GLU A 333 -17.54 23.72 16.28
C GLU A 333 -18.63 22.75 16.78
N ASP A 334 -19.45 23.15 17.75
CA ASP A 334 -20.63 22.41 18.25
C ASP A 334 -21.80 22.32 17.26
N ASP A 335 -21.91 23.22 16.27
CA ASP A 335 -22.99 23.17 15.26
C ASP A 335 -22.66 22.24 14.07
N ALA A 336 -21.42 21.76 13.98
CA ALA A 336 -20.98 20.85 12.93
C ALA A 336 -21.48 19.40 13.13
N ASP A 337 -21.94 19.06 14.34
CA ASP A 337 -22.56 17.75 14.64
C ASP A 337 -24.05 17.68 14.27
N SER A 338 -24.67 18.79 13.83
CA SER A 338 -26.10 18.81 13.43
C SER A 338 -26.37 19.24 11.99
N ALA A 339 -25.34 19.55 11.21
CA ALA A 339 -25.48 19.99 9.81
C ALA A 339 -24.85 18.98 8.83
N GLY A 340 -25.57 17.88 8.61
CA GLY A 340 -25.50 17.09 7.38
C GLY A 340 -24.17 16.40 7.10
N ALA A 341 -24.12 15.09 7.43
CA ALA A 341 -23.44 14.15 6.55
C ALA A 341 -23.80 14.48 5.09
N PRO A 342 -22.86 14.43 4.13
CA PRO A 342 -23.26 14.48 2.73
C PRO A 342 -24.29 13.37 2.53
N GLU A 343 -25.48 13.76 2.07
CA GLU A 343 -26.58 12.85 1.79
C GLU A 343 -26.05 11.68 0.96
N THR A 344 -25.80 10.55 1.61
CA THR A 344 -25.81 9.26 0.96
C THR A 344 -27.25 9.09 0.50
N SER A 345 -27.50 9.35 -0.78
CA SER A 345 -28.77 9.06 -1.43
C SER A 345 -29.05 7.56 -1.32
N SER A 346 -29.72 7.17 -0.25
CA SER A 346 -30.37 5.88 -0.08
C SER A 346 -31.76 5.99 -0.70
N SER A 347 -31.85 5.70 -1.99
CA SER A 347 -33.05 5.26 -2.72
C SER A 347 -32.47 4.56 -3.95
N SER A 348 -32.58 3.26 -4.18
CA SER A 348 -33.61 2.29 -3.89
C SER A 348 -33.01 0.89 -4.03
N GLU A 349 -33.70 -0.13 -3.52
CA GLU A 349 -33.47 -1.55 -3.82
C GLU A 349 -33.00 -1.78 -5.27
N GLY A 350 -31.80 -2.33 -5.40
CA GLY A 350 -31.16 -2.59 -6.67
C GLY A 350 -30.00 -3.52 -6.42
N THR A 351 -30.30 -4.82 -6.44
CA THR A 351 -29.32 -5.91 -6.55
C THR A 351 -28.22 -5.48 -7.51
N LEU A 352 -27.02 -5.19 -7.00
CA LEU A 352 -25.85 -4.93 -7.82
C LEU A 352 -25.43 -6.24 -8.49
N LYS A 353 -26.13 -6.58 -9.57
CA LYS A 353 -25.53 -7.23 -10.73
C LYS A 353 -24.35 -6.35 -11.12
N ILE A 354 -23.15 -6.85 -10.82
CA ILE A 354 -21.94 -6.45 -11.52
C ILE A 354 -22.22 -6.76 -13.00
N GLU A 355 -22.70 -5.77 -13.73
CA GLU A 355 -22.87 -5.88 -15.16
C GLU A 355 -21.46 -6.04 -15.74
N GLY A 356 -21.21 -7.26 -16.23
CA GLY A 356 -19.90 -7.72 -16.61
C GLY A 356 -19.26 -6.81 -17.64
N LYS A 357 -18.32 -5.98 -17.18
CA LYS A 357 -17.13 -5.75 -17.98
C LYS A 357 -16.48 -7.12 -18.11
N LYS A 358 -16.62 -7.67 -19.32
CA LYS A 358 -16.10 -8.94 -19.80
C LYS A 358 -14.84 -9.33 -19.01
N PRO A 359 -14.78 -10.51 -18.38
CA PRO A 359 -13.61 -10.92 -17.61
C PRO A 359 -12.38 -10.72 -18.49
N ILE A 360 -11.40 -9.98 -17.98
CA ILE A 360 -10.08 -9.96 -18.58
C ILE A 360 -9.63 -11.42 -18.54
N ASN A 361 -9.66 -12.06 -19.70
CA ASN A 361 -9.18 -13.41 -19.87
C ASN A 361 -7.69 -13.40 -19.44
N PRO A 362 -7.29 -14.16 -18.42
CA PRO A 362 -5.89 -14.22 -17.99
C PRO A 362 -4.94 -14.71 -19.10
N ASP A 363 -5.47 -15.33 -20.17
CA ASP A 363 -4.68 -15.71 -21.35
C ASP A 363 -4.29 -14.51 -22.25
N ALA A 364 -4.90 -13.33 -22.07
CA ALA A 364 -4.66 -12.17 -22.95
C ALA A 364 -3.45 -11.31 -22.53
N ALA A 365 -2.98 -11.42 -21.28
CA ALA A 365 -1.82 -10.66 -20.79
C ALA A 365 -0.45 -11.29 -21.15
N ILE A 366 -0.47 -12.40 -21.91
CA ILE A 366 0.73 -13.10 -22.42
C ILE A 366 0.80 -12.99 -23.95
N ARG A 367 0.62 -11.78 -24.48
CA ARG A 367 1.00 -11.46 -25.86
C ARG A 367 1.97 -10.29 -25.84
N ASN A 368 3.17 -10.55 -26.35
CA ASN A 368 4.21 -9.54 -26.55
C ASN A 368 3.76 -8.61 -27.68
N ASP A 369 3.16 -7.47 -27.33
CA ASP A 369 3.05 -6.36 -28.27
C ASP A 369 4.33 -5.51 -28.21
N PRO A 370 4.91 -5.11 -29.36
CA PRO A 370 6.08 -4.24 -29.38
C PRO A 370 5.73 -2.86 -28.79
N PRO A 371 6.71 -2.15 -28.20
CA PRO A 371 6.46 -0.85 -27.58
C PRO A 371 5.91 0.15 -28.60
N SER A 372 4.78 0.78 -28.24
CA SER A 372 4.25 1.95 -28.96
C SER A 372 5.28 3.10 -28.88
N PRO A 373 5.53 3.85 -29.97
CA PRO A 373 6.59 4.83 -30.02
C PRO A 373 6.39 5.95 -29.00
N ALA A 374 7.48 6.32 -28.32
CA ALA A 374 7.52 7.42 -27.36
C ALA A 374 7.04 8.73 -28.01
N THR A 375 6.17 9.45 -27.31
CA THR A 375 5.83 10.84 -27.63
C THR A 375 7.11 11.67 -27.65
N PRO A 376 7.41 12.41 -28.73
CA PRO A 376 8.59 13.26 -28.77
C PRO A 376 8.49 14.38 -27.73
N PRO A 377 9.63 14.84 -27.16
CA PRO A 377 9.65 15.94 -26.22
C PRO A 377 9.11 17.22 -26.86
N ALA A 378 8.40 18.02 -26.06
CA ALA A 378 7.89 19.32 -26.47
C ALA A 378 9.01 20.20 -27.02
N GLU A 379 8.76 20.77 -28.21
CA GLU A 379 9.67 21.65 -28.94
C GLU A 379 9.99 22.91 -28.09
N PRO A 380 11.26 23.34 -28.00
CA PRO A 380 11.60 24.58 -27.30
C PRO A 380 10.98 25.79 -28.01
N PRO A 381 10.59 26.85 -27.27
CA PRO A 381 9.99 28.04 -27.88
C PRO A 381 10.96 28.70 -28.86
N ALA A 382 10.42 29.14 -30.00
CA ALA A 382 11.16 29.79 -31.07
C ALA A 382 11.94 31.03 -30.58
N PRO A 383 13.11 31.34 -31.17
CA PRO A 383 13.85 32.55 -30.83
C PRO A 383 13.04 33.80 -31.17
N VAL A 384 13.04 34.77 -30.26
CA VAL A 384 12.50 36.11 -30.50
C VAL A 384 13.41 36.80 -31.54
N GLU A 385 12.90 37.03 -32.75
CA GLU A 385 13.53 37.92 -33.72
C GLU A 385 13.56 39.35 -33.16
N ASN A 386 14.76 39.88 -32.93
CA ASN A 386 14.93 41.31 -32.69
C ASN A 386 14.74 42.07 -34.01
N PRO A 387 14.05 43.22 -34.01
CA PRO A 387 13.89 44.03 -35.21
C PRO A 387 15.24 44.56 -35.72
N PRO A 388 15.36 44.82 -37.04
CA PRO A 388 16.64 45.18 -37.66
C PRO A 388 17.19 46.49 -37.10
N GLN A 389 18.46 46.47 -36.69
CA GLN A 389 19.20 47.68 -36.36
C GLN A 389 19.57 48.42 -37.65
N GLU A 390 19.09 49.67 -37.77
CA GLU A 390 19.60 50.63 -38.74
C GLU A 390 21.09 50.88 -38.48
N GLN A 391 21.94 50.67 -39.49
CA GLN A 391 23.31 51.15 -39.46
C GLN A 391 23.37 52.59 -40.01
N PRO A 392 24.07 53.52 -39.35
CA PRO A 392 24.37 54.82 -39.94
C PRO A 392 25.61 54.72 -40.84
N LYS A 393 25.41 55.10 -42.11
CA LYS A 393 26.36 55.50 -43.17
C LYS A 393 27.58 54.63 -43.48
#